data_AF-A0A962QES7-F1
#
_entry.id   AF-A0A962QES7-F1
#
_cell.length_a   1.000
_cell.length_b   1.000
_cell.length_c   1.000
_cell.angle_alpha   90.00
_cell.angle_beta   90.00
_cell.angle_gamma   90.00
#
_symmetry.space_group_name_H-M   'P 1'
#
loop_
_entity.id
_entity.type
_entity.pdbx_description
1 polymer ?
#
loop_
_entity_poly.entity_id
_entity_poly.type
_entity_poly.pdbx_seq_one_letter_code
_entity_poly.pdbx_strand_id
1 'polypeptide(L)'
;PRFSEWLVFEGISVDETTGKQHYLDAHIAYRRACLNAVEYLKKFGYSGVQAYMLLGTAPIEGRISGIVDIPNACCTVAIPTEIFDFDIRPNASGPTRQVPADVDAARTT
;
A
#
# COMPACT_ATOMS: atom_id res chain seq x y z
N PRO A 1 -16.96 10.37 5.51
CA PRO A 1 -16.06 11.34 4.84
C PRO A 1 -15.97 11.04 3.34
N ARG A 2 -15.93 12.07 2.50
CA ARG A 2 -15.74 11.92 1.06
C ARG A 2 -14.37 12.48 0.72
N PHE A 3 -13.44 11.62 0.31
CA PHE A 3 -12.09 12.01 -0.08
C PHE A 3 -12.05 12.28 -1.58
N SER A 4 -11.26 13.28 -1.96
CA SER A 4 -11.13 13.77 -3.33
C SER A 4 -9.79 13.37 -3.97
N GLU A 5 -8.75 13.25 -3.16
CA GLU A 5 -7.40 12.90 -3.61
C GLU A 5 -6.95 11.53 -3.09
N TRP A 6 -6.39 10.73 -3.98
CA TRP A 6 -6.00 9.35 -3.72
C TRP A 6 -4.61 9.06 -4.27
N LEU A 7 -3.78 8.39 -3.47
CA LEU A 7 -2.53 7.78 -3.93
C LEU A 7 -2.78 6.29 -4.19
N VAL A 8 -2.65 5.89 -5.45
CA VAL A 8 -3.01 4.54 -5.90
C VAL A 8 -1.76 3.68 -6.09
N PHE A 9 -1.79 2.49 -5.53
CA PHE A 9 -0.76 1.47 -5.66
C PHE A 9 -1.32 0.28 -6.44
N GLU A 10 -0.51 -0.27 -7.33
CA GLU A 10 -0.89 -1.41 -8.16
C GLU A 10 -0.12 -2.66 -7.77
N GLY A 11 -0.73 -3.81 -8.02
CA GLY A 11 -0.13 -5.12 -7.83
C GLY A 11 -0.60 -6.09 -8.91
N ILE A 12 0.28 -7.04 -9.23
CA ILE A 12 0.05 -8.09 -10.22
C ILE A 12 0.19 -9.47 -9.60
N SER A 13 -0.32 -10.51 -10.26
CA SER A 13 -0.31 -11.91 -9.81
C SER A 13 1.08 -12.57 -9.81
N VAL A 14 2.09 -11.89 -9.25
CA VAL A 14 3.46 -12.39 -9.09
C VAL A 14 3.79 -12.41 -7.61
N ASP A 15 4.18 -13.59 -7.11
CA ASP A 15 4.52 -13.80 -5.71
C ASP A 15 5.77 -13.00 -5.30
N GLU A 16 5.67 -12.28 -4.18
CA GLU A 16 6.70 -11.37 -3.69
C GLU A 16 7.97 -12.07 -3.19
N THR A 17 7.90 -13.36 -2.82
CA THR A 17 9.02 -14.10 -2.21
C THR A 17 9.76 -14.99 -3.21
N THR A 18 9.01 -15.61 -4.13
CA THR A 18 9.51 -16.59 -5.09
C THR A 18 9.65 -16.03 -6.49
N GLY A 19 8.99 -14.89 -6.79
CA GLY A 19 8.91 -14.34 -8.15
C GLY A 19 8.06 -15.21 -9.09
N LYS A 20 7.32 -16.19 -8.56
CA LYS A 20 6.49 -17.08 -9.36
C LYS A 20 5.32 -16.31 -9.95
N GLN A 21 5.07 -16.51 -11.25
CA GLN A 21 3.87 -16.05 -11.92
C GLN A 21 2.68 -16.96 -11.56
N HIS A 22 1.58 -16.37 -11.10
CA HIS A 22 0.31 -17.04 -10.88
C HIS A 22 -0.68 -16.70 -11.98
N TYR A 23 -1.64 -17.59 -12.21
CA TYR A 23 -2.65 -17.44 -13.26
C TYR A 23 -3.87 -16.68 -12.71
N LEU A 24 -4.04 -15.43 -13.14
CA LEU A 24 -5.19 -14.57 -12.81
C LEU A 24 -5.53 -14.55 -11.31
N ASP A 25 -4.50 -14.55 -10.47
CA ASP A 25 -4.66 -14.58 -9.01
C ASP A 25 -4.81 -13.16 -8.46
N ALA A 26 -6.06 -12.76 -8.21
CA ALA A 26 -6.40 -11.47 -7.64
C ALA A 26 -5.96 -11.31 -6.17
N HIS A 27 -5.80 -12.41 -5.43
CA HIS A 27 -5.36 -12.35 -4.03
C HIS A 27 -3.89 -11.96 -3.94
N ILE A 28 -3.04 -12.58 -4.77
CA ILE A 28 -1.62 -12.22 -4.87
C ILE A 28 -1.48 -10.81 -5.41
N ALA A 29 -2.24 -10.45 -6.45
CA ALA A 29 -2.23 -9.09 -6.99
C ALA A 29 -2.60 -8.04 -5.91
N TYR A 30 -3.66 -8.28 -5.14
CA TYR A 30 -4.08 -7.36 -4.08
C TYR A 30 -3.06 -7.29 -2.94
N ARG A 31 -2.51 -8.43 -2.52
CA ARG A 31 -1.42 -8.48 -1.54
C ARG A 31 -0.23 -7.64 -2.02
N ARG A 32 0.15 -7.76 -3.29
CA ARG A 32 1.27 -7.01 -3.87
C ARG A 32 1.01 -5.51 -3.84
N ALA A 33 -0.21 -5.07 -4.15
CA ALA A 33 -0.61 -3.67 -4.04
C ALA A 33 -0.48 -3.15 -2.59
N CYS A 34 -0.97 -3.92 -1.60
CA CYS A 34 -0.82 -3.60 -0.18
C CYS A 34 0.64 -3.52 0.26
N LEU A 35 1.49 -4.45 -0.16
CA LEU A 35 2.92 -4.45 0.18
C LEU A 35 3.64 -3.24 -0.44
N ASN A 36 3.31 -2.87 -1.68
CA ASN A 36 3.85 -1.67 -2.32
C ASN A 36 3.46 -0.40 -1.55
N ALA A 37 2.21 -0.31 -1.09
CA ALA A 37 1.72 0.77 -0.22
C ALA A 37 2.48 0.82 1.12
N VAL A 38 2.67 -0.32 1.78
CA VAL A 38 3.43 -0.41 3.04
C VAL A 38 4.88 0.04 2.85
N GLU A 39 5.57 -0.45 1.81
CA GLU A 39 6.94 -0.04 1.52
C GLU A 39 7.06 1.45 1.17
N TYR A 40 6.02 2.04 0.59
CA TYR A 40 5.97 3.48 0.37
C TYR A 40 5.86 4.25 1.68
N LEU A 41 4.92 3.89 2.56
CA LEU A 41 4.71 4.57 3.84
C LEU A 41 5.93 4.45 4.76
N LYS A 42 6.67 3.33 4.70
CA LYS A 42 7.94 3.16 5.44
C LYS A 42 8.98 4.24 5.11
N LYS A 43 8.98 4.79 3.90
CA LYS A 43 9.89 5.89 3.51
C LYS A 43 9.65 7.18 4.28
N PHE A 44 8.44 7.38 4.81
CA PHE A 44 8.09 8.54 5.66
C PHE A 44 8.35 8.28 7.15
N GLY A 45 8.83 7.08 7.52
CA GLY A 45 9.22 6.73 8.88
C GLY A 45 8.27 5.82 9.63
N TYR A 46 7.15 5.41 9.02
CA TYR A 46 6.24 4.42 9.61
C TYR A 46 6.92 3.06 9.75
N SER A 47 6.61 2.34 10.84
CA SER A 47 6.92 0.91 10.94
C SER A 47 6.05 0.12 9.94
N GLY A 48 6.50 -1.07 9.56
CA GLY A 48 5.70 -1.95 8.70
C GLY A 48 4.36 -2.33 9.35
N VAL A 49 4.34 -2.45 10.68
CA VAL A 49 3.13 -2.76 11.45
C VAL A 49 2.19 -1.57 11.49
N GLN A 50 2.69 -0.36 11.74
CA GLN A 50 1.89 0.88 11.69
C GLN A 50 1.26 1.08 10.31
N ALA A 51 2.05 0.94 9.24
CA ALA A 51 1.54 1.06 7.87
C ALA A 51 0.47 0.01 7.57
N TYR A 52 0.68 -1.24 8.01
CA TYR A 52 -0.32 -2.30 7.84
C TYR A 52 -1.61 -2.04 8.62
N MET A 53 -1.50 -1.58 9.87
CA MET A 53 -2.66 -1.18 10.69
C MET A 53 -3.42 -0.01 10.05
N LEU A 54 -2.71 0.96 9.46
CA LEU A 54 -3.32 2.08 8.75
C LEU A 54 -4.15 1.57 7.57
N LEU A 55 -3.62 0.66 6.74
CA LEU A 55 -4.37 0.08 5.63
C LEU A 55 -5.61 -0.71 6.10
N GLY A 56 -5.60 -1.28 7.30
CA GLY A 56 -6.74 -2.00 7.86
C GLY A 56 -7.83 -1.13 8.48
N THR A 57 -7.52 0.12 8.83
CA THR A 57 -8.39 1.00 9.62
C THR A 57 -8.79 2.28 8.90
N ALA A 58 -7.92 2.79 8.03
CA ALA A 58 -8.21 3.94 7.21
C ALA A 58 -9.23 3.57 6.11
N PRO A 59 -10.02 4.54 5.64
CA PRO A 59 -10.99 4.35 4.55
C PRO A 59 -10.28 4.27 3.18
N ILE A 60 -9.45 3.24 3.01
CA ILE A 60 -8.77 2.92 1.75
C ILE A 60 -9.75 2.28 0.76
N GLU A 61 -9.46 2.38 -0.54
CA GLU A 61 -10.22 1.70 -1.58
C GLU A 61 -9.40 0.59 -2.22
N GLY A 62 -9.88 -0.65 -2.07
CA GLY A 62 -9.37 -1.79 -2.82
C GLY A 62 -10.22 -2.06 -4.07
N ARG A 63 -9.58 -2.20 -5.22
CA ARG A 63 -10.27 -2.47 -6.50
C ARG A 63 -9.62 -3.64 -7.24
N ILE A 64 -10.45 -4.51 -7.80
CA ILE A 64 -10.03 -5.43 -8.87
C ILE A 64 -10.12 -4.61 -10.16
N SER A 65 -8.99 -4.10 -10.62
CA SER A 65 -8.94 -3.16 -11.75
C SER A 65 -8.92 -3.88 -13.10
N GLY A 66 -8.35 -5.08 -13.15
CA GLY A 66 -8.35 -5.93 -14.34
C GLY A 66 -8.18 -7.40 -13.98
N ILE A 67 -8.95 -8.28 -14.62
CA ILE A 67 -8.91 -9.74 -14.38
C ILE A 67 -8.77 -10.55 -15.67
N VAL A 68 -8.77 -9.90 -16.83
CA VAL A 68 -8.86 -10.57 -18.14
C VAL A 68 -7.50 -10.72 -18.81
N ASP A 69 -6.46 -10.07 -18.30
CA ASP A 69 -5.15 -9.96 -18.94
C ASP A 69 -4.24 -11.13 -18.58
N ILE A 70 -4.48 -12.30 -19.18
CA ILE A 70 -3.65 -13.50 -18.95
C ILE A 70 -2.16 -13.17 -19.19
N PRO A 71 -1.24 -13.52 -18.24
CA PRO A 71 -1.48 -14.28 -17.02
C PRO A 71 -1.79 -13.46 -15.75
N ASN A 72 -1.77 -12.13 -15.81
CA ASN A 72 -1.84 -11.25 -14.66
C ASN A 72 -3.28 -10.80 -14.33
N ALA A 73 -3.68 -10.93 -13.06
CA ALA A 73 -4.69 -10.04 -12.51
C ALA A 73 -4.02 -8.73 -12.06
N CYS A 74 -4.74 -7.62 -12.21
CA CYS A 74 -4.35 -6.30 -11.73
C CYS A 74 -5.32 -5.86 -10.63
N CYS A 75 -4.76 -5.61 -9.44
CA CYS A 75 -5.49 -5.08 -8.30
C CYS A 75 -4.85 -3.78 -7.85
N THR A 76 -5.66 -2.86 -7.33
CA THR A 76 -5.18 -1.58 -6.83
C THR A 76 -5.66 -1.29 -5.41
N VAL A 77 -4.85 -0.54 -4.68
CA VAL A 77 -5.15 -0.02 -3.35
C VAL A 77 -4.95 1.49 -3.40
N ALA A 78 -5.99 2.25 -3.10
CA ALA A 78 -5.97 3.69 -3.06
C ALA A 78 -6.01 4.19 -1.61
N ILE A 79 -5.03 5.00 -1.24
CA ILE A 79 -4.96 5.64 0.07
C ILE A 79 -5.38 7.11 -0.09
N PRO A 80 -6.37 7.59 0.68
CA PRO A 80 -6.74 9.00 0.65
C PRO A 80 -5.60 9.83 1.23
N THR A 81 -5.08 10.82 0.50
CA THR A 81 -3.94 11.64 0.96
C THR A 81 -4.32 12.57 2.11
N GLU A 82 -5.59 12.94 2.19
CA GLU A 82 -6.16 13.87 3.18
C GLU A 82 -6.19 13.31 4.62
N ILE A 83 -5.84 12.03 4.84
CA ILE A 83 -5.76 11.46 6.20
C ILE A 83 -4.43 11.77 6.90
N PHE A 84 -3.45 12.32 6.19
CA PHE A 84 -2.13 12.65 6.72
C PHE A 84 -2.02 14.16 6.96
N ASP A 85 -1.37 14.56 8.05
CA ASP A 85 -1.10 15.98 8.36
C ASP A 85 0.03 16.58 7.51
N PHE A 86 0.67 15.76 6.65
CA PHE A 86 1.76 16.16 5.78
C PHE A 86 1.58 15.57 4.38
N ASP A 87 2.26 16.18 3.41
CA ASP A 87 2.16 15.74 2.01
C ASP A 87 2.94 14.45 1.77
N ILE A 88 2.21 13.38 1.46
CA ILE A 88 2.76 12.07 1.09
C ILE A 88 2.91 11.89 -0.43
N ARG A 89 2.68 12.92 -1.26
CA ARG A 89 2.75 12.78 -2.72
C ARG A 89 4.21 12.70 -3.19
N PRO A 90 4.51 11.92 -4.26
CA PRO A 90 5.82 11.93 -4.88
C PRO A 90 6.21 13.33 -5.33
N ASN A 91 7.42 13.76 -4.95
CA ASN A 91 7.97 15.05 -5.33
C ASN A 91 9.46 14.90 -5.69
N ALA A 92 10.05 15.95 -6.30
CA ALA A 92 11.43 15.93 -6.77
C ALA A 92 12.48 15.78 -5.65
N SER A 93 12.16 16.24 -4.43
CA SER A 93 13.04 16.15 -3.26
C SER A 93 13.06 14.76 -2.63
N GLY A 94 12.14 13.87 -3.04
CA GLY A 94 11.97 12.55 -2.46
C GLY A 94 11.26 12.56 -1.10
N PRO A 95 10.97 11.37 -0.54
CA PRO A 95 10.29 11.26 0.74
C PRO A 95 11.23 11.63 1.89
N THR A 96 10.77 12.53 2.75
CA THR A 96 11.45 12.88 4.00
C THR A 96 10.80 12.16 5.17
N ARG A 97 11.60 11.74 6.14
CA ARG A 97 11.10 11.11 7.37
C ARG A 97 10.30 12.13 8.19
N GLN A 98 9.01 11.86 8.37
CA GLN A 98 8.05 12.71 9.09
C GLN A 98 7.63 12.08 10.42
N VAL A 99 7.62 10.75 10.51
CA VAL A 99 7.17 10.00 11.69
C VAL A 99 8.34 9.72 12.65
N PRO A 100 8.22 10.08 13.94
CA PRO A 100 9.19 9.75 15.00
C PRO A 100 9.44 8.24 15.16
N ALA A 101 10.62 7.85 15.66
CA ALA A 101 11.00 6.42 15.82
C ALA A 101 10.60 5.80 17.16
N ASP A 102 10.14 6.62 18.09
CA ASP A 102 10.05 6.31 19.51
C ASP A 102 8.79 5.52 19.88
N VAL A 103 7.73 5.61 19.08
CA VAL A 103 6.44 4.94 19.32
C VAL A 103 6.14 3.96 18.20
N ASP A 104 5.83 2.71 18.56
CA ASP A 104 5.38 1.65 17.65
C ASP A 104 4.20 0.87 18.25
N ALA A 105 3.59 -0.01 17.46
CA ALA A 105 2.50 -0.87 17.87
C ALA A 105 2.95 -1.88 18.95
N ALA A 106 2.02 -2.20 19.87
CA ALA A 106 2.27 -3.20 20.90
C ALA A 106 2.59 -4.57 20.29
N ARG A 107 3.63 -5.23 20.79
CA ARG A 107 4.06 -6.56 20.38
C ARG A 107 4.15 -7.46 21.61
N THR A 108 3.50 -8.62 21.56
CA THR A 108 3.70 -9.69 22.54
C THR A 108 4.94 -10.50 22.15
N THR A 109 5.85 -10.73 23.10
CA THR A 109 7.04 -11.57 22.95
C THR A 109 6.71 -13.05 23.09
#